data_AF-A0A959ZL33-F1
#
_entry.id   AF-A0A959ZL33-F1
#
_cell.length_a   1.000
_cell.length_b   1.000
_cell.length_c   1.000
_cell.angle_alpha   90.00
_cell.angle_beta   90.00
_cell.angle_gamma   90.00
#
_symmetry.space_group_name_H-M   'P 1'
#
loop_
_entity.id
_entity.type
_entity.pdbx_description
1 polymer ?
#
loop_
_entity_poly.entity_id
_entity_poly.type
_entity_poly.pdbx_seq_one_letter_code
_entity_poly.pdbx_strand_id
1 'polypeptide(L)' 'MTDWVKNELYPHRNEWEETKWPDSAMQRAGELGYLGLCFPEEYGGQGGDYYYSLVRAEALSYSGSGGLGMGFAVQTD' A
#
# COMPACT_ATOMS: atom_id res chain seq x y z
N MET A 1 -2.30 8.88 3.48
CA MET A 1 -2.20 7.77 2.51
C MET A 1 -2.06 8.24 1.07
N THR A 2 -2.99 9.02 0.51
CA THR A 2 -2.85 9.53 -0.88
C THR A 2 -1.58 10.35 -1.10
N ASP A 3 -1.18 11.18 -0.13
CA ASP A 3 0.08 11.93 -0.21
C ASP A 3 1.31 11.00 -0.25
N TRP A 4 1.30 9.93 0.55
CA TRP A 4 2.34 8.90 0.51
C TRP A 4 2.40 8.24 -0.88
N VAL A 5 1.25 7.84 -1.45
CA VAL A 5 1.22 7.24 -2.79
C VAL A 5 1.75 8.21 -3.86
N LYS A 6 1.30 9.47 -3.85
CA LYS A 6 1.69 10.46 -4.86
C LYS A 6 3.14 10.92 -4.74
N ASN A 7 3.68 11.00 -3.53
CA ASN A 7 5.02 11.54 -3.29
C ASN A 7 6.09 10.46 -3.19
N GLU A 8 5.76 9.26 -2.71
CA GLU A 8 6.73 8.18 -2.47
C GLU A 8 6.60 6.99 -3.43
N LEU A 9 5.43 6.74 -4.05
CA LEU A 9 5.26 5.62 -4.99
C LEU A 9 5.21 6.07 -6.46
N TYR A 10 4.32 7.02 -6.77
CA TYR A 10 4.07 7.48 -8.14
C TYR A 10 5.34 7.92 -8.89
N PRO A 11 6.33 8.61 -8.28
CA PRO A 11 7.54 9.02 -8.99
C PRO A 11 8.38 7.86 -9.53
N HIS A 12 8.30 6.68 -8.89
CA HIS A 12 9.13 5.52 -9.21
C HIS A 12 8.39 4.44 -10.02
N ARG A 13 7.11 4.63 -10.31
CA ARG A 13 6.23 3.61 -10.92
C ARG A 13 6.80 2.97 -12.20
N ASN A 14 7.37 3.76 -13.11
CA ASN A 14 7.87 3.26 -14.38
C ASN A 14 9.13 2.40 -14.17
N GLU A 15 10.04 2.87 -13.31
CA GLU A 15 11.28 2.15 -13.00
C GLU A 15 10.96 0.77 -12.39
N TRP A 16 10.04 0.71 -11.44
CA TRP A 16 9.68 -0.53 -10.76
C TRP A 16 8.92 -1.51 -11.66
N GLU A 17 8.05 -1.03 -12.53
CA GLU A 17 7.36 -1.87 -13.52
C GLU A 17 8.32 -2.45 -14.57
N GLU A 18 9.35 -1.70 -14.99
CA GLU A 18 10.32 -2.17 -15.98
C GLU A 18 11.40 -3.08 -15.40
N THR A 19 11.69 -2.99 -14.09
CA THR A 19 12.84 -3.66 -13.47
C THR A 19 12.44 -4.76 -12.50
N LYS A 20 12.07 -4.39 -11.26
CA LYS A 20 11.76 -5.32 -10.19
C LYS A 20 10.85 -4.69 -9.13
N TRP A 21 10.26 -5.57 -8.33
CA TRP A 21 9.46 -5.22 -7.17
C TRP A 21 10.24 -4.37 -6.14
N PRO A 22 9.63 -3.30 -5.59
CA PRO A 22 10.26 -2.45 -4.59
C PRO A 22 9.94 -2.91 -3.15
N ASP A 23 10.79 -3.76 -2.58
CA ASP A 23 10.67 -4.19 -1.17
C ASP A 23 10.61 -3.01 -0.19
N SER A 24 11.31 -1.91 -0.50
CA SER A 24 11.30 -0.68 0.30
C SER A 24 9.93 -0.03 0.40
N ALA A 25 9.11 -0.09 -0.66
CA ALA A 25 7.75 0.45 -0.64
C ALA A 25 6.85 -0.33 0.31
N MET A 26 7.00 -1.67 0.33
CA MET A 26 6.26 -2.55 1.24
C MET A 26 6.71 -2.34 2.70
N GLN A 27 8.02 -2.25 2.95
CA GLN A 27 8.56 -1.94 4.28
C GLN A 27 8.03 -0.58 4.78
N ARG A 28 8.08 0.45 3.93
CA ARG A 28 7.57 1.78 4.23
C ARG A 28 6.08 1.78 4.56
N ALA A 29 5.28 1.00 3.83
CA ALA A 29 3.86 0.83 4.14
C ALA A 29 3.62 0.17 5.52
N GLY A 30 4.49 -0.77 5.90
CA GLY A 30 4.48 -1.39 7.23
C GLY A 30 4.79 -0.39 8.35
N GLU A 31 5.82 0.43 8.19
CA GLU A 31 6.16 1.51 9.13
C GLU A 31 5.01 2.52 9.32
N LEU A 32 4.26 2.79 8.24
CA LEU A 32 3.12 3.69 8.24
C LEU A 32 1.82 3.04 8.76
N GLY A 33 1.83 1.73 9.05
CA GLY A 33 0.66 0.98 9.51
C GLY A 33 -0.37 0.66 8.42
N TYR A 34 -0.02 0.81 7.14
CA TYR A 34 -0.97 0.67 6.02
C TYR A 34 -1.25 -0.79 5.62
N LEU A 35 -0.46 -1.75 6.11
CA LEU A 35 -0.64 -3.17 5.82
C LEU A 35 -1.68 -3.86 6.71
N GLY A 36 -1.92 -3.33 7.91
CA GLY A 36 -2.74 -3.96 8.94
C GLY A 36 -4.04 -3.22 9.26
N LEU A 37 -4.60 -2.47 8.31
CA LEU A 37 -5.65 -1.47 8.60
C LEU A 37 -6.90 -2.04 9.26
N CYS A 38 -7.38 -3.19 8.80
CA CYS A 38 -8.60 -3.85 9.29
C CYS A 38 -8.33 -4.92 10.36
N PHE A 39 -7.06 -5.15 10.72
CA PHE A 39 -6.70 -6.15 11.71
C PHE A 39 -6.79 -5.56 13.12
N PRO A 40 -7.24 -6.34 14.12
CA PRO A 40 -7.24 -5.92 15.52
C PRO A 40 -5.87 -5.49 16.03
N GLU A 41 -5.84 -4.49 16.91
CA GLU A 41 -4.61 -3.99 17.54
C GLU A 41 -3.87 -5.07 18.34
N GLU A 42 -4.60 -6.04 18.93
CA GLU A 42 -4.01 -7.17 19.67
C GLU A 42 -3.08 -8.05 18.81
N TYR A 43 -3.23 -7.99 17.48
CA TYR A 43 -2.38 -8.68 16.50
C TYR A 43 -1.42 -7.74 15.78
N GLY A 44 -1.30 -6.48 16.21
CA GLY A 44 -0.44 -5.46 15.59
C GLY A 44 -1.06 -4.73 14.40
N GLY A 45 -2.39 -4.85 14.21
CA GLY A 45 -3.13 -4.06 13.22
C GLY A 45 -3.50 -2.66 13.72
N GLN A 46 -4.35 -1.97 12.96
CA GLN A 46 -4.80 -0.60 13.27
C GLN A 46 -6.25 -0.51 13.80
N GLY A 47 -6.92 -1.66 13.98
CA GLY A 47 -8.27 -1.73 14.57
C GLY A 47 -9.38 -1.10 13.72
N GLY A 48 -9.12 -0.78 12.45
CA GLY A 48 -10.10 -0.25 11.52
C GLY A 48 -11.07 -1.33 11.03
N ASP A 49 -12.05 -0.91 10.23
CA ASP A 49 -12.99 -1.82 9.57
C ASP A 49 -12.60 -2.09 8.10
N TYR A 50 -13.41 -2.88 7.40
CA TYR A 50 -13.19 -3.24 5.99
C TYR A 50 -13.14 -2.01 5.06
N TYR A 51 -13.81 -0.90 5.38
CA TYR A 51 -13.81 0.29 4.52
C TYR A 51 -12.44 0.95 4.46
N TYR A 52 -11.58 0.76 5.47
CA TYR A 52 -10.20 1.24 5.44
C TYR A 52 -9.38 0.54 4.34
N SER A 53 -9.63 -0.76 4.09
CA SER A 53 -9.02 -1.46 2.95
C SER A 53 -9.47 -0.87 1.61
N LEU A 54 -10.74 -0.48 1.48
CA LEU A 54 -11.25 0.16 0.26
C LEU A 54 -10.62 1.53 0.02
N VAL A 55 -10.49 2.35 1.07
CA VAL A 55 -9.80 3.65 0.98
C VAL A 55 -8.33 3.46 0.59
N ARG A 56 -7.67 2.39 1.08
CA ARG A 56 -6.31 2.04 0.65
C ARG A 56 -6.24 1.65 -0.81
N ALA A 57 -7.15 0.80 -1.26
CA ALA A 57 -7.22 0.39 -2.66
C ALA A 57 -7.42 1.61 -3.59
N GLU A 58 -8.32 2.53 -3.22
CA GLU A 58 -8.51 3.79 -3.95
C GLU A 58 -7.23 4.64 -3.95
N ALA A 59 -6.59 4.82 -2.79
CA ALA A 59 -5.35 5.59 -2.69
C ALA A 59 -4.24 5.00 -3.56
N LEU A 60 -4.08 3.68 -3.57
CA LEU A 60 -3.08 2.98 -4.38
C LEU A 60 -3.34 3.07 -5.88
N SER A 61 -4.59 3.29 -6.32
CA SER A 61 -4.89 3.53 -7.74
C SER A 61 -4.16 4.76 -8.29
N TYR A 62 -3.86 5.74 -7.44
CA TYR A 62 -3.06 6.93 -7.82
C TYR A 62 -1.57 6.65 -7.99
N SER A 63 -1.07 5.43 -7.68
CA SER A 63 0.33 5.06 -7.93
C SER A 63 0.63 4.95 -9.43
N GLY A 64 -0.39 4.72 -10.26
CA GLY A 64 -0.24 4.48 -11.69
C GLY A 64 0.51 3.18 -12.03
N SER A 65 0.62 2.25 -11.08
CA SER A 65 1.28 0.95 -11.23
C SER A 65 0.31 -0.17 -10.90
N GLY A 66 0.06 -1.04 -11.88
CA GLY A 66 -0.78 -2.22 -11.69
C GLY A 66 -0.09 -3.28 -10.81
N GLY A 67 1.23 -3.40 -10.94
CA GLY A 67 2.04 -4.29 -10.11
C GLY A 67 1.95 -3.92 -8.63
N LEU A 68 2.17 -2.65 -8.28
CA LEU A 68 2.03 -2.16 -6.90
C LEU A 68 0.61 -2.39 -6.39
N GLY A 69 -0.41 -2.00 -7.16
CA GLY A 69 -1.80 -2.18 -6.78
C GLY A 69 -2.12 -3.63 -6.41
N MET A 70 -1.71 -4.60 -7.25
CA MET A 70 -1.94 -6.02 -6.99
C MET A 70 -1.09 -6.55 -5.83
N GLY A 71 0.18 -6.17 -5.75
CA GLY A 71 1.09 -6.65 -4.71
C GLY A 71 0.68 -6.19 -3.31
N PHE A 72 0.12 -4.99 -3.17
CA PHE A 72 -0.49 -4.56 -1.91
C PHE A 72 -1.80 -5.28 -1.64
N ALA A 73 -2.68 -5.42 -2.64
CA ALA A 73 -3.98 -6.08 -2.45
C ALA A 73 -3.82 -7.50 -1.87
N VAL A 74 -2.97 -8.35 -2.48
CA VAL A 74 -2.77 -9.73 -2.01
C VAL A 74 -2.13 -9.85 -0.62
N GLN A 75 -1.42 -8.81 -0.18
CA GLN A 75 -0.78 -8.81 1.14
C GLN A 75 -1.76 -8.43 2.25
N THR A 76 -2.78 -7.65 1.92
CA THR A 76 -3.61 -6.96 2.92
C THR A 76 -5.07 -7.42 2.96
N ASP A 77 -5.54 -8.11 1.91
CA ASP A 77 -6.91 -8.58 1.74
C ASP A 77 -6.93 -10.10 1.52
#